data_AF-A0A2D7JPA6-F1
#
_entry.id   AF-A0A2D7JPA6-F1
#
_cell.length_a   1.000
_cell.length_b   1.000
_cell.length_c   1.000
_cell.angle_alpha   90.00
_cell.angle_beta   90.00
_cell.angle_gamma   90.00
#
_symmetry.space_group_name_H-M   'P 1'
#
loop_
_entity.id
_entity.type
_entity.pdbx_description
1 polymer ?
#
loop_
_entity_poly.entity_id
_entity_poly.type
_entity_poly.pdbx_seq_one_letter_code
_entity_poly.pdbx_strand_id
1 'polypeptide(L)'
;MIMTGNRHLAILFAVTWAVVFVAGWAAIDRRAMIVDEVPSARMFPDLGSQFAAISEVRISWAAGSAFKTATLSRQAETWIVRERDGYPVDQNLLRRLLVSLDQLTVIEAKTRDPARFKRIDLRDLSIAGSRAGQVTVLGPTGEPVFDALIGKRRANPAGGPARVYLRKAAENQSWLAEGDLDLRAGPADWLNREITNIAVDEIVEAALIDGQGDRLTVVRDENLVTKFRFQEIADDVTLTSEFLPKNSAAVLEFNVFNDVRSATGLRFQPALGSAIYKTKEGLQVTVDFARDDQRRTAEGAPVEWARFRFRSLEDASPAAKTQAENLTKRTDGWAYLLPAVRMERLRQTPASVAMPAKSG
;
A
#
# COMPACT_ATOMS: atom_id res chain seq x y z
N MET A 1 68.02 33.76 51.04
CA MET A 1 68.12 32.44 50.38
C MET A 1 66.70 31.92 50.19
N ILE A 2 66.40 31.49 48.97
CA ILE A 2 65.07 31.44 48.34
C ILE A 2 64.28 30.21 48.81
N MET A 3 63.03 30.39 49.25
CA MET A 3 62.02 29.31 49.33
C MET A 3 60.84 29.67 48.40
N THR A 4 61.04 29.47 47.09
CA THR A 4 59.99 29.56 46.05
C THR A 4 59.64 28.19 45.45
N GLY A 5 59.80 27.10 46.22
CA GLY A 5 59.59 25.73 45.73
C GLY A 5 58.16 25.20 45.77
N ASN A 6 57.29 25.68 46.66
CA ASN A 6 56.00 25.01 46.92
C ASN A 6 54.81 25.53 46.10
N ARG A 7 54.86 26.76 45.57
CA ARG A 7 53.74 27.32 44.80
C ARG A 7 53.63 26.65 43.42
N HIS A 8 54.76 26.40 42.78
CA HIS A 8 54.80 25.69 41.50
C HIS A 8 54.35 24.23 41.63
N LEU A 9 54.70 23.56 42.74
CA LEU A 9 54.30 22.18 43.01
C LEU A 9 52.79 22.07 43.31
N ALA A 10 52.23 23.01 44.05
CA ALA A 10 50.79 23.09 44.30
C ALA A 10 49.98 23.37 43.01
N ILE A 11 50.48 24.24 42.14
CA ILE A 11 49.86 24.53 40.84
C ILE A 11 49.89 23.29 39.93
N LEU A 12 51.02 22.59 39.87
CA LEU A 12 51.14 21.34 39.09
C LEU A 12 50.19 20.25 39.60
N PHE A 13 50.02 20.13 40.91
CA PHE A 13 49.09 19.16 41.50
C PHE A 13 47.63 19.49 41.16
N ALA A 14 47.24 20.77 41.23
CA ALA A 14 45.89 21.21 40.88
C ALA A 14 45.58 21.01 39.38
N VAL A 15 46.53 21.31 38.50
CA VAL A 15 46.38 21.09 37.05
C VAL A 15 46.27 19.59 36.75
N THR A 16 47.07 18.75 37.40
CA THR A 16 47.02 17.29 37.21
C THR A 16 45.66 16.73 37.64
N TRP A 17 45.14 17.16 38.79
CA TRP A 17 43.80 16.75 39.23
C TRP A 17 42.70 17.23 38.30
N ALA A 18 42.77 18.45 37.79
CA ALA A 18 41.80 18.96 36.82
C ALA A 18 41.81 18.14 35.51
N VAL A 19 42.99 17.78 35.01
CA VAL A 19 43.13 16.93 33.81
C VAL A 19 42.59 15.52 34.06
N VAL A 20 42.88 14.92 35.21
CA VAL A 20 42.36 13.60 35.59
C VAL A 20 40.84 13.65 35.75
N PHE A 21 40.28 14.73 36.30
CA PHE A 21 38.84 14.89 36.46
C PHE A 21 38.13 15.07 35.12
N VAL A 22 38.68 15.89 34.21
CA VAL A 22 38.14 16.08 32.85
C VAL A 22 38.28 14.79 32.03
N ALA A 23 39.40 14.08 32.14
CA ALA A 23 39.59 12.80 31.47
C ALA A 23 38.67 11.71 32.04
N GLY A 24 38.46 11.70 33.37
CA GLY A 24 37.53 10.81 34.05
C GLY A 24 36.08 11.09 33.66
N TRP A 25 35.68 12.36 33.61
CA TRP A 25 34.35 12.77 33.17
C TRP A 25 34.12 12.45 31.69
N ALA A 26 35.09 12.72 30.81
CA ALA A 26 35.03 12.34 29.40
C ALA A 26 35.04 10.81 29.19
N ALA A 27 35.71 10.05 30.07
CA ALA A 27 35.69 8.59 30.03
C ALA A 27 34.35 8.01 30.52
N ILE A 28 33.70 8.65 31.52
CA ILE A 28 32.36 8.27 32.01
C ILE A 28 31.29 8.62 30.97
N ASP A 29 31.38 9.80 30.34
CA ASP A 29 30.49 10.20 29.25
C ASP A 29 30.66 9.29 28.02
N ARG A 30 31.90 8.87 27.72
CA ARG A 30 32.16 7.83 26.71
C ARG A 30 31.62 6.45 27.13
N ARG A 31 31.64 6.08 28.41
CA ARG A 31 31.07 4.82 28.91
C ARG A 31 29.55 4.78 28.82
N ALA A 32 28.86 5.91 28.97
CA ALA A 32 27.43 6.04 28.62
C ALA A 32 27.16 5.87 27.10
N MET A 33 28.22 5.91 26.27
CA MET A 33 28.22 5.64 24.83
C MET A 33 28.81 4.26 24.46
N ILE A 34 29.18 3.40 25.43
CA ILE A 34 29.65 2.03 25.18
C ILE A 34 28.44 1.07 25.21
N VAL A 35 28.37 0.25 24.16
CA VAL A 35 27.33 -0.73 23.87
C VAL A 35 27.37 -1.87 24.88
N ASP A 36 26.27 -2.10 25.60
CA ASP A 36 26.07 -3.38 26.28
C ASP A 36 25.94 -4.49 25.22
N GLU A 37 26.64 -5.60 25.42
CA GLU A 37 26.48 -6.81 24.61
C GLU A 37 25.09 -7.38 24.89
N VAL A 38 24.16 -7.19 23.95
CA VAL A 38 22.80 -7.71 24.07
C VAL A 38 22.78 -9.13 23.52
N PRO A 39 22.43 -10.15 24.33
CA PRO A 39 22.14 -11.48 23.81
C PRO A 39 21.05 -11.35 22.76
N SER A 40 21.15 -12.08 21.64
CA SER A 40 20.18 -12.11 20.54
C SER A 40 18.76 -12.38 21.05
N ALA A 41 18.07 -11.31 21.45
CA ALA A 41 16.80 -11.34 22.16
C ALA A 41 15.75 -10.61 21.33
N ARG A 42 14.51 -11.10 21.43
CA ARG A 42 13.37 -10.41 20.81
C ARG A 42 13.27 -9.00 21.35
N MET A 43 13.09 -8.05 20.46
CA MET A 43 12.96 -6.65 20.85
C MET A 43 11.65 -6.37 21.60
N PHE A 44 10.58 -7.10 21.25
CA PHE A 44 9.25 -7.02 21.84
C PHE A 44 8.77 -8.44 22.18
N PRO A 45 9.27 -9.03 23.28
CA PRO A 45 9.06 -10.46 23.58
C PRO A 45 7.60 -10.84 23.82
N ASP A 46 6.77 -9.89 24.26
CA ASP A 46 5.37 -10.14 24.64
C ASP A 46 4.35 -9.80 23.53
N LEU A 47 4.80 -9.45 22.32
CA LEU A 47 3.86 -9.06 21.26
C LEU A 47 3.02 -10.23 20.77
N GLY A 48 3.64 -11.40 20.57
CA GLY A 48 2.97 -12.61 20.06
C GLY A 48 1.84 -13.11 20.94
N SER A 49 1.95 -12.99 22.28
CA SER A 49 0.89 -13.39 23.21
C SER A 49 -0.33 -12.48 23.16
N GLN A 50 -0.20 -11.28 22.57
CA GLN A 50 -1.23 -10.25 22.52
C GLN A 50 -1.94 -10.16 21.16
N PHE A 51 -1.53 -10.93 20.15
CA PHE A 51 -2.06 -10.84 18.78
C PHE A 51 -3.59 -10.85 18.69
N ALA A 52 -4.26 -11.68 19.49
CA ALA A 52 -5.72 -11.77 19.49
C ALA A 52 -6.39 -10.50 20.03
N ALA A 53 -5.73 -9.79 20.95
CA ALA A 53 -6.23 -8.61 21.62
C ALA A 53 -5.87 -7.30 20.91
N ILE A 54 -5.02 -7.32 19.88
CA ILE A 54 -4.66 -6.12 19.11
C ILE A 54 -5.92 -5.51 18.50
N SER A 55 -6.11 -4.22 18.75
CA SER A 55 -7.25 -3.43 18.29
C SER A 55 -6.92 -2.58 17.05
N GLU A 56 -5.68 -2.09 16.95
CA GLU A 56 -5.24 -1.19 15.89
C GLU A 56 -3.75 -1.39 15.56
N VAL A 57 -3.41 -1.29 14.28
CA VAL A 57 -2.04 -1.15 13.79
C VAL A 57 -1.97 0.13 12.96
N ARG A 58 -1.10 1.04 13.37
CA ARG A 58 -0.87 2.32 12.70
C ARG A 58 0.53 2.33 12.10
N ILE A 59 0.61 2.59 10.81
CA ILE A 59 1.86 2.77 10.09
C ILE A 59 1.91 4.20 9.58
N SER A 60 2.95 4.95 9.95
CA SER A 60 3.11 6.36 9.58
C SER A 60 4.43 6.63 8.88
N TRP A 61 4.41 7.54 7.92
CA TRP A 61 5.59 7.99 7.18
C TRP A 61 5.59 9.51 7.09
N ALA A 62 6.78 10.10 6.99
CA ALA A 62 6.91 11.51 6.66
C ALA A 62 6.47 11.77 5.22
N ALA A 63 5.65 12.81 5.03
CA ALA A 63 5.13 13.27 3.74
C ALA A 63 5.30 14.80 3.65
N GLY A 64 6.50 15.24 3.27
CA GLY A 64 6.84 16.66 3.29
C GLY A 64 6.86 17.22 4.72
N SER A 65 5.97 18.17 5.01
CA SER A 65 5.74 18.74 6.35
C SER A 65 4.62 18.04 7.14
N ALA A 66 3.99 17.01 6.57
CA ALA A 66 2.89 16.26 7.18
C ALA A 66 3.24 14.77 7.37
N PHE A 67 2.29 14.00 7.92
CA PHE A 67 2.36 12.54 7.97
C PHE A 67 1.35 11.92 7.02
N LYS A 68 1.78 10.86 6.34
CA LYS A 68 0.87 9.89 5.76
C LYS A 68 0.72 8.75 6.75
N THR A 69 -0.50 8.27 6.93
CA THR A 69 -0.79 7.15 7.83
C THR A 69 -1.64 6.12 7.11
N ALA A 70 -1.40 4.85 7.44
CA ALA A 70 -2.32 3.74 7.21
C ALA A 70 -2.74 3.19 8.57
N THR A 71 -4.02 3.23 8.85
CA THR A 71 -4.60 2.78 10.11
C THR A 71 -5.46 1.55 9.84
N LEU A 72 -4.93 0.41 10.26
CA LEU A 72 -5.63 -0.86 10.24
C LEU A 72 -6.32 -0.98 11.60
N SER A 73 -7.64 -1.09 11.64
CA SER A 73 -8.37 -1.21 12.91
C SER A 73 -9.40 -2.33 12.84
N ARG A 74 -9.60 -3.02 13.95
CA ARG A 74 -10.65 -4.03 14.08
C ARG A 74 -12.01 -3.35 14.25
N GLN A 75 -12.95 -3.63 13.35
CA GLN A 75 -14.35 -3.23 13.43
C GLN A 75 -15.21 -4.49 13.44
N ALA A 76 -15.81 -4.80 14.59
CA ALA A 76 -16.42 -6.10 14.85
C ALA A 76 -15.44 -7.25 14.54
N GLU A 77 -15.80 -8.17 13.65
CA GLU A 77 -14.97 -9.31 13.26
C GLU A 77 -14.02 -9.04 12.08
N THR A 78 -14.04 -7.82 11.51
CA THR A 78 -13.28 -7.48 10.29
C THR A 78 -12.23 -6.42 10.56
N TRP A 79 -11.03 -6.61 9.99
CA TRP A 79 -10.02 -5.56 9.95
C TRP A 79 -10.28 -4.64 8.77
N ILE A 80 -10.27 -3.33 9.03
CA ILE A 80 -10.56 -2.30 8.04
C ILE A 80 -9.40 -1.30 7.92
N VAL A 81 -9.29 -0.65 6.76
CA VAL A 81 -8.41 0.50 6.54
C VAL A 81 -9.20 1.80 6.69
N ARG A 82 -8.92 2.56 7.74
CA ARG A 82 -9.68 3.79 8.08
C ARG A 82 -9.62 4.84 6.98
N GLU A 83 -8.46 5.01 6.34
CA GLU A 83 -8.25 5.99 5.27
C GLU A 83 -8.91 5.58 3.94
N ARG A 84 -9.62 4.45 3.90
CA ARG A 84 -10.33 3.92 2.72
C ARG A 84 -11.79 3.61 3.03
N ASP A 85 -12.41 4.49 3.82
CA ASP A 85 -13.82 4.43 4.21
C ASP A 85 -14.22 3.08 4.85
N GLY A 86 -13.26 2.40 5.50
CA GLY A 86 -13.48 1.11 6.14
C GLY A 86 -13.33 -0.11 5.22
N TYR A 87 -12.67 0.00 4.07
CA TYR A 87 -12.43 -1.15 3.19
C TYR A 87 -11.66 -2.27 3.92
N PRO A 88 -12.00 -3.55 3.72
CA PRO A 88 -11.33 -4.66 4.40
C PRO A 88 -9.81 -4.75 4.12
N VAL A 89 -9.06 -5.02 5.18
CA VAL A 89 -7.61 -5.30 5.13
C VAL A 89 -7.37 -6.69 4.54
N ASP A 90 -6.31 -6.84 3.74
CA ASP A 90 -5.77 -8.16 3.42
C ASP A 90 -5.17 -8.79 4.68
N GLN A 91 -5.88 -9.77 5.23
CA GLN A 91 -5.48 -10.45 6.46
C GLN A 91 -4.12 -11.14 6.36
N ASN A 92 -3.69 -11.57 5.17
CA ASN A 92 -2.38 -12.18 4.96
C ASN A 92 -1.26 -11.13 5.06
N LEU A 93 -1.52 -9.89 4.63
CA LEU A 93 -0.58 -8.79 4.81
C LEU A 93 -0.45 -8.39 6.27
N LEU A 94 -1.59 -8.20 6.97
CA LEU A 94 -1.59 -7.86 8.39
C LEU A 94 -0.90 -8.94 9.24
N ARG A 95 -1.23 -10.22 9.03
CA ARG A 95 -0.62 -11.34 9.74
C ARG A 95 0.90 -11.38 9.52
N ARG A 96 1.35 -11.21 8.28
CA ARG A 96 2.79 -11.18 7.96
C ARG A 96 3.49 -10.06 8.69
N LEU A 97 2.92 -8.85 8.71
CA LEU A 97 3.48 -7.73 9.47
C LEU A 97 3.60 -8.09 10.97
N LEU A 98 2.51 -8.53 11.61
CA LEU A 98 2.50 -8.83 13.05
C LEU A 98 3.53 -9.90 13.43
N VAL A 99 3.62 -10.97 12.63
CA VAL A 99 4.63 -12.03 12.82
C VAL A 99 6.05 -11.47 12.65
N SER A 100 6.29 -10.66 11.61
CA SER A 100 7.60 -10.03 11.42
C SER A 100 7.98 -9.11 12.59
N LEU A 101 7.02 -8.37 13.17
CA LEU A 101 7.27 -7.52 14.34
C LEU A 101 7.63 -8.33 15.59
N ASP A 102 6.92 -9.44 15.85
CA ASP A 102 7.17 -10.34 16.99
C ASP A 102 8.53 -11.06 16.89
N GLN A 103 8.99 -11.33 15.67
CA GLN A 103 10.24 -12.03 15.41
C GLN A 103 11.48 -11.11 15.33
N LEU A 104 11.31 -9.79 15.48
CA LEU A 104 12.43 -8.85 15.46
C LEU A 104 13.42 -9.16 16.56
N THR A 105 14.63 -9.56 16.16
CA THR A 105 15.69 -9.96 17.08
C THR A 105 16.82 -8.96 17.03
N VAL A 106 17.18 -8.38 18.17
CA VAL A 106 18.25 -7.39 18.25
C VAL A 106 19.59 -8.08 18.04
N ILE A 107 20.41 -7.55 17.13
CA ILE A 107 21.76 -8.03 16.85
C ILE A 107 22.79 -7.18 17.59
N GLU A 108 22.70 -5.85 17.44
CA GLU A 108 23.74 -4.94 17.91
C GLU A 108 23.15 -3.58 18.24
N ALA A 109 23.53 -3.03 19.40
CA ALA A 109 23.24 -1.64 19.70
C ALA A 109 24.02 -0.72 18.75
N LYS A 110 23.34 0.31 18.24
CA LYS A 110 23.94 1.32 17.38
C LYS A 110 24.09 2.61 18.17
N THR A 111 23.66 3.72 17.61
CA THR A 111 23.93 5.05 18.16
C THR A 111 22.77 5.56 19.02
N ARG A 112 23.10 6.33 20.06
CA ARG A 112 22.17 7.16 20.84
C ARG A 112 22.15 8.62 20.39
N ASP A 113 23.04 9.00 19.47
CA ASP A 113 23.25 10.37 19.01
C ASP A 113 22.22 10.73 17.91
N PRO A 114 21.26 11.63 18.18
CA PRO A 114 20.23 12.00 17.21
C PRO A 114 20.79 12.57 15.89
N ALA A 115 21.97 13.19 15.92
CA ALA A 115 22.62 13.72 14.71
C ALA A 115 22.97 12.62 13.70
N ARG A 116 23.13 11.36 14.16
CA ARG A 116 23.47 10.22 13.32
C ARG A 116 22.25 9.49 12.74
N PHE A 117 21.04 9.75 13.25
CA PHE A 117 19.82 9.06 12.79
C PHE A 117 19.51 9.28 11.32
N LYS A 118 19.94 10.40 10.72
CA LYS A 118 19.79 10.65 9.28
C LYS A 118 20.47 9.57 8.41
N ARG A 119 21.59 8.99 8.87
CA ARG A 119 22.37 8.01 8.09
C ARG A 119 21.69 6.64 8.02
N ILE A 120 20.87 6.34 9.01
CA ILE A 120 20.18 5.05 9.21
C ILE A 120 18.65 5.17 9.08
N ASP A 121 18.18 6.34 8.66
CA ASP A 121 16.76 6.63 8.41
C ASP A 121 15.87 6.47 9.65
N LEU A 122 16.35 6.93 10.82
CA LEU A 122 15.61 6.87 12.10
C LEU A 122 15.28 8.25 12.70
N ARG A 123 15.32 9.30 11.89
CA ARG A 123 14.88 10.63 12.34
C ARG A 123 13.39 10.58 12.68
N ASP A 124 12.97 11.32 13.69
CA ASP A 124 11.54 11.50 13.98
C ASP A 124 10.79 11.91 12.73
N LEU A 125 9.55 11.44 12.60
CA LEU A 125 8.74 11.73 11.43
C LEU A 125 8.55 13.24 11.27
N SER A 126 8.39 13.98 12.39
CA SER A 126 8.21 15.43 12.42
C SER A 126 9.37 16.23 11.82
N ILE A 127 10.53 15.59 11.65
CA ILE A 127 11.69 16.22 11.02
C ILE A 127 11.56 16.12 9.51
N ALA A 128 11.56 17.27 8.83
CA ALA A 128 11.47 17.35 7.38
C ALA A 128 12.50 16.44 6.66
N GLY A 129 11.98 15.70 5.68
CA GLY A 129 12.74 14.70 4.92
C GLY A 129 13.14 13.47 5.73
N SER A 130 12.50 13.20 6.87
CA SER A 130 12.63 11.90 7.52
C SER A 130 12.25 10.79 6.54
N ARG A 131 12.95 9.67 6.64
CA ARG A 131 12.71 8.47 5.83
C ARG A 131 12.36 7.26 6.71
N ALA A 132 12.12 7.49 7.99
CA ALA A 132 11.63 6.47 8.89
C ALA A 132 10.17 6.13 8.56
N GLY A 133 9.78 4.88 8.78
CA GLY A 133 8.39 4.51 9.00
C GLY A 133 8.18 4.25 10.48
N GLN A 134 7.15 4.79 11.10
CA GLN A 134 6.78 4.44 12.47
C GLN A 134 5.67 3.41 12.45
N VAL A 135 5.84 2.35 13.24
CA VAL A 135 4.80 1.34 13.47
C VAL A 135 4.38 1.42 14.92
N THR A 136 3.09 1.61 15.15
CA THR A 136 2.46 1.58 16.46
C THR A 136 1.39 0.50 16.44
N VAL A 137 1.46 -0.45 17.37
CA VAL A 137 0.44 -1.48 17.58
C VAL A 137 -0.24 -1.19 18.90
N LEU A 138 -1.56 -1.12 18.90
CA LEU A 138 -2.37 -0.83 20.08
C LEU A 138 -3.10 -2.09 20.57
N GLY A 139 -3.06 -2.29 21.88
CA GLY A 139 -3.81 -3.32 22.59
C GLY A 139 -5.30 -2.96 22.75
N PRO A 140 -6.07 -3.75 23.50
CA PRO A 140 -7.52 -3.62 23.58
C PRO A 140 -7.99 -2.34 24.26
N THR A 141 -7.17 -1.71 25.11
CA THR A 141 -7.51 -0.46 25.81
C THR A 141 -6.90 0.79 25.14
N GLY A 142 -6.29 0.63 23.97
CA GLY A 142 -5.63 1.70 23.22
C GLY A 142 -4.19 1.99 23.66
N GLU A 143 -3.63 1.17 24.55
CA GLU A 143 -2.26 1.24 24.99
C GLU A 143 -1.29 0.75 23.90
N PRO A 144 -0.13 1.41 23.71
CA PRO A 144 0.87 0.94 22.75
C PRO A 144 1.57 -0.31 23.29
N VAL A 145 1.39 -1.44 22.61
CA VAL A 145 2.08 -2.71 22.88
C VAL A 145 3.34 -2.88 22.01
N PHE A 146 3.44 -2.09 20.94
CA PHE A 146 4.63 -1.91 20.12
C PHE A 146 4.65 -0.45 19.63
N ASP A 147 5.80 0.22 19.73
CA ASP A 147 6.00 1.53 19.11
C ASP A 147 7.48 1.74 18.74
N ALA A 148 7.76 1.71 17.44
CA ALA A 148 9.13 1.83 16.94
C ALA A 148 9.20 2.58 15.62
N LEU A 149 10.28 3.32 15.44
CA LEU A 149 10.72 3.80 14.14
C LEU A 149 11.56 2.73 13.46
N ILE A 150 11.22 2.47 12.21
CA ILE A 150 11.85 1.53 11.31
C ILE A 150 12.57 2.33 10.22
N GLY A 151 13.87 2.08 10.08
CA GLY A 151 14.74 2.82 9.20
C GLY A 151 15.26 1.97 8.06
N LYS A 152 16.51 2.22 7.68
CA LYS A 152 17.14 1.61 6.51
C LYS A 152 17.20 0.09 6.64
N ARG A 153 16.74 -0.61 5.60
CA ARG A 153 16.92 -2.07 5.43
C ARG A 153 18.29 -2.38 4.82
N ARG A 154 18.83 -3.54 5.14
CA ARG A 154 20.08 -4.09 4.59
C ARG A 154 19.90 -5.56 4.27
N ALA A 155 20.40 -5.98 3.11
CA ALA A 155 20.62 -7.39 2.85
C ALA A 155 21.65 -7.95 3.83
N ASN A 156 21.53 -9.23 4.17
CA ASN A 156 22.53 -9.93 4.95
C ASN A 156 23.66 -10.42 4.02
N PRO A 157 24.91 -9.91 4.16
CA PRO A 157 26.00 -10.29 3.27
C PRO A 157 26.38 -11.78 3.34
N ALA A 158 26.08 -12.46 4.46
CA ALA A 158 26.38 -13.87 4.68
C ALA A 158 25.30 -14.83 4.14
N GLY A 159 24.23 -14.29 3.53
CA GLY A 159 22.98 -15.04 3.35
C GLY A 159 22.20 -15.16 4.65
N GLY A 160 20.86 -15.21 4.57
CA GLY A 160 19.97 -15.25 5.74
C GLY A 160 18.97 -14.09 5.77
N PRO A 161 18.21 -13.92 6.87
CA PRO A 161 17.15 -12.92 6.95
C PRO A 161 17.69 -11.49 6.76
N ALA A 162 16.86 -10.62 6.19
CA ALA A 162 17.20 -9.21 6.06
C ALA A 162 17.47 -8.57 7.43
N ARG A 163 18.22 -7.46 7.43
CA ARG A 163 18.48 -6.68 8.63
C ARG A 163 17.85 -5.30 8.50
N VAL A 164 17.43 -4.73 9.61
CA VAL A 164 16.77 -3.43 9.65
C VAL A 164 17.27 -2.60 10.81
N TYR A 165 17.49 -1.31 10.57
CA TYR A 165 17.71 -0.37 11.67
C TYR A 165 16.37 0.02 12.28
N LEU A 166 16.33 0.10 13.60
CA LEU A 166 15.14 0.53 14.31
C LEU A 166 15.49 1.25 15.61
N ARG A 167 14.51 1.91 16.22
CA ARG A 167 14.56 2.36 17.61
C ARG A 167 13.15 2.43 18.17
N LYS A 168 12.98 2.18 19.47
CA LYS A 168 11.71 2.47 20.15
C LYS A 168 11.44 3.98 20.04
N ALA A 169 10.18 4.36 19.85
CA ALA A 169 9.85 5.76 19.61
C ALA A 169 10.25 6.69 20.78
N ALA A 170 10.08 6.20 22.01
CA ALA A 170 10.42 6.92 23.24
C ALA A 170 11.92 6.91 23.60
N GLU A 171 12.76 6.21 22.83
CA GLU A 171 14.18 6.03 23.15
C GLU A 171 15.09 6.54 22.03
N ASN A 172 16.25 7.06 22.43
CA ASN A 172 17.30 7.43 21.47
C ASN A 172 18.20 6.24 21.09
N GLN A 173 18.17 5.15 21.84
CA GLN A 173 18.98 3.98 21.49
C GLN A 173 18.46 3.34 20.20
N SER A 174 19.28 3.39 19.15
CA SER A 174 19.02 2.66 17.91
C SER A 174 19.68 1.29 17.91
N TRP A 175 19.11 0.38 17.13
CA TRP A 175 19.55 -1.00 17.03
C TRP A 175 19.64 -1.42 15.57
N LEU A 176 20.52 -2.39 15.31
CA LEU A 176 20.40 -3.24 14.14
C LEU A 176 19.71 -4.53 14.60
N ALA A 177 18.61 -4.88 13.94
CA ALA A 177 17.85 -6.09 14.19
C ALA A 177 17.85 -6.98 12.95
N GLU A 178 17.69 -8.28 13.19
CA GLU A 178 17.34 -9.27 12.17
C GLU A 178 15.81 -9.28 12.00
N GLY A 179 15.34 -9.22 10.76
CA GLY A 179 13.93 -9.21 10.40
C GLY A 179 13.67 -8.46 9.10
N ASP A 180 12.66 -8.92 8.35
CA ASP A 180 12.15 -8.22 7.18
C ASP A 180 10.78 -7.60 7.49
N LEU A 181 10.75 -6.27 7.42
CA LEU A 181 9.57 -5.46 7.71
C LEU A 181 9.15 -4.72 6.46
N ASP A 182 8.16 -5.21 5.74
CA ASP A 182 7.50 -4.46 4.67
C ASP A 182 6.34 -3.64 5.23
N LEU A 183 6.58 -2.34 5.40
CA LEU A 183 5.58 -1.41 5.93
C LEU A 183 4.51 -1.03 4.89
N ARG A 184 4.70 -1.41 3.61
CA ARG A 184 3.95 -0.86 2.47
C ARG A 184 4.14 0.65 2.32
N ALA A 185 3.64 1.24 1.23
CA ALA A 185 3.83 2.68 0.94
C ALA A 185 2.59 3.53 1.25
N GLY A 186 1.44 2.89 1.51
CA GLY A 186 0.24 3.60 1.94
C GLY A 186 -0.97 2.71 2.19
N PRO A 187 -2.12 3.32 2.50
CA PRO A 187 -3.35 2.60 2.86
C PRO A 187 -3.81 1.59 1.80
N ALA A 188 -3.76 1.95 0.52
CA ALA A 188 -4.24 1.09 -0.57
C ALA A 188 -3.40 -0.20 -0.76
N ASP A 189 -2.16 -0.21 -0.27
CA ASP A 189 -1.25 -1.36 -0.37
C ASP A 189 -1.51 -2.42 0.72
N TRP A 190 -2.44 -2.15 1.64
CA TRP A 190 -2.91 -3.09 2.66
C TRP A 190 -4.17 -3.85 2.24
N LEU A 191 -4.66 -3.60 1.03
CA LEU A 191 -5.93 -4.14 0.53
C LEU A 191 -5.69 -5.34 -0.38
N ASN A 192 -6.67 -6.25 -0.45
CA ASN A 192 -6.77 -7.14 -1.59
C ASN A 192 -7.31 -6.33 -2.78
N ARG A 193 -6.44 -6.10 -3.77
CA ARG A 193 -6.71 -5.18 -4.88
C ARG A 193 -7.48 -5.82 -6.04
N GLU A 194 -7.82 -7.11 -5.97
CA GLU A 194 -8.58 -7.80 -7.02
C GLU A 194 -10.10 -7.52 -6.91
N ILE A 195 -10.67 -6.97 -7.98
CA ILE A 195 -12.12 -6.76 -8.16
C ILE A 195 -12.77 -7.99 -8.80
N THR A 196 -12.16 -8.53 -9.86
CA THR A 196 -12.64 -9.69 -10.62
C THR A 196 -11.47 -10.44 -11.25
N ASN A 197 -11.65 -11.74 -11.48
CA ASN A 197 -10.75 -12.52 -12.33
C ASN A 197 -11.59 -13.46 -13.21
N ILE A 198 -12.33 -12.88 -14.15
CA ILE A 198 -13.18 -13.63 -15.10
C ILE A 198 -12.37 -13.80 -16.38
N ALA A 199 -12.10 -15.05 -16.76
CA ALA A 199 -11.25 -15.33 -17.91
C ALA A 199 -11.85 -14.74 -19.19
N VAL A 200 -11.01 -14.19 -20.05
CA VAL A 200 -11.51 -13.63 -21.33
C VAL A 200 -12.22 -14.70 -22.18
N ASP A 201 -11.83 -15.96 -22.03
CA ASP A 201 -12.45 -17.12 -22.70
C ASP A 201 -13.89 -17.42 -22.24
N GLU A 202 -14.32 -16.87 -21.11
CA GLU A 202 -15.70 -16.94 -20.65
C GLU A 202 -16.59 -15.85 -21.25
N ILE A 203 -16.01 -14.74 -21.73
CA ILE A 203 -16.77 -13.60 -22.27
C ILE A 203 -17.36 -13.95 -23.63
N VAL A 204 -18.65 -13.71 -23.82
CA VAL A 204 -19.36 -13.86 -25.12
C VAL A 204 -19.68 -12.51 -25.78
N GLU A 205 -19.94 -11.49 -24.96
CA GLU A 205 -20.32 -10.16 -25.41
C GLU A 205 -19.83 -9.13 -24.38
N ALA A 206 -19.33 -8.00 -24.86
CA ALA A 206 -19.11 -6.80 -24.05
C ALA A 206 -19.61 -5.57 -24.79
N ALA A 207 -20.61 -4.89 -24.24
CA ALA A 207 -21.14 -3.64 -24.77
C ALA A 207 -20.50 -2.46 -24.03
N LEU A 208 -19.77 -1.62 -24.75
CA LEU A 208 -19.20 -0.37 -24.26
C LEU A 208 -20.12 0.76 -24.72
N ILE A 209 -20.60 1.56 -23.77
CA ILE A 209 -21.60 2.60 -24.02
C ILE A 209 -20.99 3.93 -23.58
N ASP A 210 -20.94 4.90 -24.46
CA ASP A 210 -20.37 6.21 -24.16
C ASP A 210 -21.37 7.15 -23.46
N GLY A 211 -20.95 8.39 -23.22
CA GLY A 211 -21.77 9.39 -22.55
C GLY A 211 -22.95 9.92 -23.39
N GLN A 212 -22.97 9.68 -24.69
CA GLN A 212 -24.08 10.02 -25.60
C GLN A 212 -25.03 8.83 -25.81
N GLY A 213 -24.63 7.63 -25.37
CA GLY A 213 -25.37 6.39 -25.55
C GLY A 213 -24.97 5.60 -26.79
N ASP A 214 -23.94 6.05 -27.52
CA ASP A 214 -23.38 5.31 -28.64
C ASP A 214 -22.72 4.02 -28.10
N ARG A 215 -22.94 2.93 -28.84
CA ARG A 215 -22.56 1.59 -28.42
C ARG A 215 -21.47 1.02 -29.32
N LEU A 216 -20.47 0.43 -28.69
CA LEU A 216 -19.47 -0.41 -29.32
C LEU A 216 -19.51 -1.79 -28.65
N THR A 217 -19.95 -2.79 -29.40
CA THR A 217 -20.14 -4.17 -28.93
C THR A 217 -18.99 -5.04 -29.40
N VAL A 218 -18.29 -5.63 -28.45
CA VAL A 218 -17.33 -6.71 -28.68
C VAL A 218 -18.09 -8.03 -28.65
N VAL A 219 -17.99 -8.82 -29.71
CA VAL A 219 -18.59 -10.15 -29.79
C VAL A 219 -17.52 -11.20 -30.02
N ARG A 220 -17.74 -12.38 -29.42
CA ARG A 220 -16.89 -13.54 -29.66
C ARG A 220 -17.10 -14.09 -31.07
N ASP A 221 -16.01 -14.37 -31.77
CA ASP A 221 -16.01 -14.95 -33.12
C ASP A 221 -14.90 -16.00 -33.22
N GLU A 222 -15.26 -17.27 -33.17
CA GLU A 222 -14.29 -18.39 -33.16
C GLU A 222 -13.57 -18.58 -34.50
N ASN A 223 -13.97 -17.86 -35.56
CA ASN A 223 -13.24 -17.87 -36.84
C ASN A 223 -12.01 -16.95 -36.82
N LEU A 224 -11.89 -16.08 -35.81
CA LEU A 224 -10.78 -15.15 -35.66
C LEU A 224 -9.70 -15.69 -34.72
N VAL A 225 -8.43 -15.42 -35.03
CA VAL A 225 -7.29 -15.78 -34.17
C VAL A 225 -7.41 -15.13 -32.78
N THR A 226 -7.86 -13.88 -32.72
CA THR A 226 -8.08 -13.14 -31.46
C THR A 226 -9.39 -13.51 -30.78
N LYS A 227 -10.26 -14.27 -31.45
CA LYS A 227 -11.61 -14.69 -31.02
C LYS A 227 -12.62 -13.59 -30.78
N PHE A 228 -12.32 -12.34 -31.14
CA PHE A 228 -13.20 -11.21 -30.88
C PHE A 228 -13.13 -10.18 -32.01
N ARG A 229 -14.27 -9.55 -32.29
CA ARG A 229 -14.40 -8.38 -33.19
C ARG A 229 -15.33 -7.35 -32.59
N PHE A 230 -15.27 -6.13 -33.12
CA PHE A 230 -16.30 -5.12 -32.88
C PHE A 230 -17.46 -5.36 -33.85
N GLN A 231 -18.70 -5.26 -33.38
CA GLN A 231 -19.89 -5.50 -34.18
C GLN A 231 -20.22 -4.33 -35.11
N GLU A 232 -19.99 -3.11 -34.64
CA GLU A 232 -20.33 -1.86 -35.34
C GLU A 232 -19.21 -1.39 -36.29
N ILE A 233 -18.04 -2.03 -36.26
CA ILE A 233 -16.94 -1.75 -37.19
C ILE A 233 -17.04 -2.73 -38.36
N ALA A 234 -17.17 -2.19 -39.58
CA ALA A 234 -17.18 -3.00 -40.78
C ALA A 234 -15.82 -3.66 -41.03
N ASP A 235 -15.82 -4.84 -41.66
CA ASP A 235 -14.62 -5.66 -41.84
C ASP A 235 -13.55 -5.00 -42.74
N ASP A 236 -13.92 -4.01 -43.55
CA ASP A 236 -13.03 -3.22 -44.40
C ASP A 236 -12.38 -2.03 -43.67
N VAL A 237 -12.85 -1.70 -42.46
CA VAL A 237 -12.27 -0.64 -41.63
C VAL A 237 -11.06 -1.18 -40.88
N THR A 238 -9.91 -0.54 -41.09
CA THR A 238 -8.68 -0.89 -40.37
C THR A 238 -8.74 -0.38 -38.94
N LEU A 239 -8.58 -1.28 -37.96
CA LEU A 239 -8.46 -0.93 -36.55
C LEU A 239 -7.09 -0.33 -36.25
N THR A 240 -7.02 0.55 -35.25
CA THR A 240 -5.73 1.05 -34.71
C THR A 240 -4.89 -0.08 -34.11
N SER A 241 -5.53 -1.18 -33.68
CA SER A 241 -4.88 -2.46 -33.40
C SER A 241 -5.88 -3.61 -33.49
N GLU A 242 -5.48 -4.71 -34.14
CA GLU A 242 -6.28 -5.95 -34.25
C GLU A 242 -6.58 -6.61 -32.89
N PHE A 243 -5.82 -6.28 -31.84
CA PHE A 243 -6.00 -6.84 -30.49
C PHE A 243 -7.03 -6.07 -29.66
N LEU A 244 -7.50 -4.90 -30.11
CA LEU A 244 -8.43 -4.05 -29.34
C LEU A 244 -9.73 -4.75 -28.93
N PRO A 245 -10.40 -5.54 -29.80
CA PRO A 245 -11.60 -6.27 -29.38
C PRO A 245 -11.30 -7.20 -28.20
N LYS A 246 -10.27 -8.05 -28.31
CA LYS A 246 -9.87 -8.97 -27.24
C LYS A 246 -9.45 -8.22 -25.97
N ASN A 247 -8.68 -7.15 -26.10
CA ASN A 247 -8.23 -6.34 -24.97
C ASN A 247 -9.39 -5.68 -24.22
N SER A 248 -10.45 -5.32 -24.93
CA SER A 248 -11.68 -4.75 -24.37
C SER A 248 -12.54 -5.82 -23.68
N ALA A 249 -12.62 -7.03 -24.25
CA ALA A 249 -13.24 -8.19 -23.61
C ALA A 249 -12.48 -8.63 -22.34
N ALA A 250 -11.15 -8.54 -22.33
CA ALA A 250 -10.29 -9.01 -21.24
C ALA A 250 -10.24 -8.09 -20.00
N VAL A 251 -11.01 -6.99 -19.94
CA VAL A 251 -10.95 -6.05 -18.80
C VAL A 251 -11.34 -6.70 -17.47
N LEU A 252 -12.19 -7.74 -17.47
CA LEU A 252 -12.60 -8.43 -16.26
C LEU A 252 -11.57 -9.47 -15.75
N GLU A 253 -10.56 -9.76 -16.56
CA GLU A 253 -9.47 -10.69 -16.24
C GLU A 253 -8.37 -9.97 -15.44
N PHE A 254 -7.92 -10.61 -14.35
CA PHE A 254 -6.96 -10.06 -13.37
C PHE A 254 -7.26 -8.60 -12.99
N ASN A 255 -8.52 -8.26 -12.82
CA ASN A 255 -8.97 -6.88 -12.66
C ASN A 255 -8.65 -6.33 -11.30
N VAL A 256 -7.74 -5.35 -11.28
CA VAL A 256 -7.24 -4.72 -10.05
C VAL A 256 -7.48 -3.22 -10.07
N PHE A 257 -7.62 -2.63 -8.89
CA PHE A 257 -7.74 -1.19 -8.71
C PHE A 257 -6.46 -0.54 -8.19
N ASN A 258 -6.31 0.76 -8.44
CA ASN A 258 -5.29 1.63 -7.84
C ASN A 258 -5.72 2.16 -6.47
N ASP A 259 -7.01 2.48 -6.33
CA ASP A 259 -7.58 2.93 -5.06
C ASP A 259 -9.07 2.54 -4.92
N VAL A 260 -9.61 2.65 -3.73
CA VAL A 260 -11.02 2.33 -3.42
C VAL A 260 -11.60 3.32 -2.42
N ARG A 261 -12.90 3.56 -2.52
CA ARG A 261 -13.67 4.36 -1.56
C ARG A 261 -15.12 3.87 -1.48
N SER A 262 -15.84 4.29 -0.45
CA SER A 262 -17.29 4.07 -0.41
C SER A 262 -17.95 4.73 -1.62
N ALA A 263 -18.91 4.03 -2.23
CA ALA A 263 -19.76 4.57 -3.28
C ALA A 263 -20.75 5.61 -2.73
N THR A 264 -20.90 5.73 -1.41
CA THR A 264 -21.76 6.71 -0.76
C THR A 264 -21.40 8.13 -1.19
N GLY A 265 -22.39 8.89 -1.66
CA GLY A 265 -22.21 10.26 -2.13
C GLY A 265 -21.67 10.39 -3.56
N LEU A 266 -21.23 9.31 -4.21
CA LEU A 266 -20.88 9.33 -5.63
C LEU A 266 -22.16 9.27 -6.49
N ARG A 267 -22.17 10.05 -7.58
CA ARG A 267 -23.25 10.04 -8.57
C ARG A 267 -22.80 9.30 -9.81
N PHE A 268 -23.38 8.11 -10.02
CA PHE A 268 -23.16 7.31 -11.22
C PHE A 268 -24.11 7.79 -12.31
N GLN A 269 -23.57 8.43 -13.34
CA GLN A 269 -24.34 9.16 -14.35
C GLN A 269 -24.19 8.50 -15.71
N PRO A 270 -25.29 8.27 -16.46
CA PRO A 270 -25.22 7.74 -17.83
C PRO A 270 -24.32 8.56 -18.76
N ALA A 271 -24.23 9.87 -18.54
CA ALA A 271 -23.37 10.78 -19.31
C ALA A 271 -21.86 10.49 -19.19
N LEU A 272 -21.44 9.63 -18.25
CA LEU A 272 -20.05 9.15 -18.13
C LEU A 272 -19.82 7.80 -18.84
N GLY A 273 -20.85 7.27 -19.49
CA GLY A 273 -20.85 5.95 -20.12
C GLY A 273 -21.09 4.80 -19.14
N SER A 274 -21.08 3.59 -19.68
CA SER A 274 -21.14 2.33 -18.93
C SER A 274 -20.60 1.17 -19.77
N ALA A 275 -20.35 0.02 -19.14
CA ALA A 275 -20.04 -1.20 -19.86
C ALA A 275 -20.87 -2.37 -19.34
N ILE A 276 -21.25 -3.30 -20.22
CA ILE A 276 -22.01 -4.51 -19.88
C ILE A 276 -21.34 -5.71 -20.51
N TYR A 277 -20.89 -6.65 -19.67
CA TYR A 277 -20.27 -7.91 -20.09
C TYR A 277 -21.22 -9.07 -19.82
N LYS A 278 -21.21 -10.06 -20.70
CA LYS A 278 -21.92 -11.34 -20.53
C LYS A 278 -20.94 -12.49 -20.69
N THR A 279 -21.08 -13.50 -19.83
CA THR A 279 -20.30 -14.75 -19.90
C THR A 279 -21.11 -15.89 -20.51
N LYS A 280 -20.42 -16.95 -20.96
CA LYS A 280 -21.00 -18.21 -21.47
C LYS A 280 -21.98 -18.86 -20.50
N GLU A 281 -21.70 -18.74 -19.21
CA GLU A 281 -22.45 -19.39 -18.13
C GLU A 281 -23.59 -18.51 -17.56
N GLY A 282 -23.86 -17.37 -18.19
CA GLY A 282 -24.96 -16.48 -17.81
C GLY A 282 -24.64 -15.51 -16.66
N LEU A 283 -23.36 -15.21 -16.39
CA LEU A 283 -23.01 -14.08 -15.53
C LEU A 283 -23.04 -12.79 -16.36
N GLN A 284 -23.73 -11.77 -15.87
CA GLN A 284 -23.63 -10.41 -16.40
C GLN A 284 -22.93 -9.49 -15.40
N VAL A 285 -22.01 -8.68 -15.93
CA VAL A 285 -21.33 -7.61 -15.19
C VAL A 285 -21.70 -6.27 -15.79
N THR A 286 -22.16 -5.34 -14.96
CA THR A 286 -22.39 -3.95 -15.34
C THR A 286 -21.37 -3.06 -14.65
N VAL A 287 -20.70 -2.20 -15.41
CA VAL A 287 -19.73 -1.22 -14.94
C VAL A 287 -20.32 0.17 -15.14
N ASP A 288 -20.55 0.89 -14.05
CA ASP A 288 -21.02 2.27 -14.07
C ASP A 288 -19.88 3.22 -13.65
N PHE A 289 -19.87 4.43 -14.19
CA PHE A 289 -18.85 5.43 -13.86
C PHE A 289 -19.42 6.59 -13.05
N ALA A 290 -18.62 7.09 -12.12
CA ALA A 290 -18.87 8.30 -11.37
C ALA A 290 -17.64 9.22 -11.43
N ARG A 291 -17.90 10.52 -11.38
CA ARG A 291 -16.85 11.55 -11.27
C ARG A 291 -16.85 12.13 -9.87
N ASP A 292 -15.66 12.32 -9.33
CA ASP A 292 -15.43 12.99 -8.05
C ASP A 292 -14.78 14.36 -8.31
N ASP A 293 -15.64 15.38 -8.37
CA ASP A 293 -15.23 16.76 -8.64
C ASP A 293 -14.48 17.41 -7.47
N GLN A 294 -14.34 16.73 -6.32
CA GLN A 294 -13.55 17.21 -5.18
C GLN A 294 -12.10 16.72 -5.25
N ARG A 295 -11.85 15.56 -5.86
CA ARG A 295 -10.51 15.00 -6.01
C ARG A 295 -9.93 15.32 -7.39
N ARG A 296 -8.61 15.47 -7.45
CA ARG A 296 -7.87 15.75 -8.68
C ARG A 296 -6.76 14.73 -8.89
N THR A 297 -6.51 14.36 -10.13
CA THR A 297 -5.31 13.61 -10.53
C THR A 297 -4.07 14.51 -10.44
N ALA A 298 -2.89 13.94 -10.66
CA ALA A 298 -1.64 14.72 -10.72
C ALA A 298 -1.68 15.77 -11.85
N GLU A 299 -2.44 15.50 -12.91
CA GLU A 299 -2.66 16.35 -14.08
C GLU A 299 -3.80 17.36 -13.88
N GLY A 300 -4.44 17.38 -12.71
CA GLY A 300 -5.52 18.33 -12.40
C GLY A 300 -6.89 17.97 -13.00
N ALA A 301 -7.07 16.75 -13.52
CA ALA A 301 -8.38 16.27 -13.96
C ALA A 301 -9.20 15.75 -12.76
N PRO A 302 -10.55 15.83 -12.78
CA PRO A 302 -11.38 15.14 -11.80
C PRO A 302 -11.09 13.64 -11.77
N VAL A 303 -11.08 13.05 -10.57
CA VAL A 303 -10.88 11.60 -10.42
C VAL A 303 -12.17 10.87 -10.79
N GLU A 304 -12.06 9.82 -11.58
CA GLU A 304 -13.20 8.98 -11.98
C GLU A 304 -13.12 7.59 -11.35
N TRP A 305 -14.29 7.10 -10.96
CA TRP A 305 -14.46 5.86 -10.22
C TRP A 305 -15.38 4.92 -11.00
N ALA A 306 -15.12 3.62 -10.90
CA ALA A 306 -15.96 2.57 -11.47
C ALA A 306 -16.66 1.79 -10.36
N ARG A 307 -17.94 1.46 -10.57
CA ARG A 307 -18.69 0.51 -9.75
C ARG A 307 -19.03 -0.72 -10.58
N PHE A 308 -18.78 -1.90 -10.04
CA PHE A 308 -19.08 -3.17 -10.66
C PHE A 308 -20.33 -3.77 -10.01
N ARG A 309 -21.29 -4.20 -10.82
CA ARG A 309 -22.51 -4.88 -10.38
C ARG A 309 -22.62 -6.21 -11.10
N PHE A 310 -22.96 -7.26 -10.36
CA PHE A 310 -22.99 -8.63 -10.87
C PHE A 310 -24.42 -9.16 -10.77
N ARG A 311 -24.91 -9.81 -11.83
CA ARG A 311 -26.19 -10.51 -11.81
C ARG A 311 -26.09 -11.83 -12.56
N SER A 312 -26.82 -12.83 -12.10
CA SER A 312 -27.09 -14.03 -12.88
C SER A 312 -28.25 -13.76 -13.85
N LEU A 313 -28.09 -14.16 -15.10
CA LEU A 313 -29.18 -14.23 -16.08
C LEU A 313 -30.14 -15.39 -15.74
N GLU A 314 -31.31 -15.41 -16.38
CA GLU A 314 -32.37 -16.40 -16.08
C GLU A 314 -31.90 -17.85 -16.29
N ASP A 315 -31.12 -18.06 -17.34
CA ASP A 315 -30.53 -19.34 -17.76
C ASP A 315 -29.13 -19.61 -17.16
N ALA A 316 -28.68 -18.77 -16.22
CA ALA A 316 -27.35 -18.90 -15.65
C ALA A 316 -27.13 -20.21 -14.89
N SER A 317 -25.94 -20.77 -15.03
CA SER A 317 -25.56 -22.00 -14.34
C SER A 317 -25.43 -21.79 -12.83
N PRO A 318 -25.50 -22.86 -12.01
CA PRO A 318 -25.31 -22.75 -10.56
C PRO A 318 -23.96 -22.12 -10.17
N ALA A 319 -22.91 -22.37 -10.96
CA ALA A 319 -21.59 -21.78 -10.76
C ALA A 319 -21.63 -20.26 -10.98
N ALA A 320 -22.24 -19.79 -12.07
CA ALA A 320 -22.38 -18.37 -12.36
C ALA A 320 -23.22 -17.64 -11.29
N LYS A 321 -24.29 -18.27 -10.77
CA LYS A 321 -25.09 -17.72 -9.65
C LYS A 321 -24.24 -17.53 -8.40
N THR A 322 -23.49 -18.56 -8.01
CA THR A 322 -22.58 -18.51 -6.85
C THR A 322 -21.50 -17.44 -7.05
N GLN A 323 -20.93 -17.35 -8.25
CA GLN A 323 -19.92 -16.34 -8.59
C GLN A 323 -20.49 -14.92 -8.51
N ALA A 324 -21.71 -14.69 -9.02
CA ALA A 324 -22.39 -13.40 -8.94
C ALA A 324 -22.60 -12.95 -7.48
N GLU A 325 -23.05 -13.86 -6.61
CA GLU A 325 -23.26 -13.59 -5.19
C GLU A 325 -21.95 -13.23 -4.48
N ASN A 326 -20.89 -13.99 -4.71
CA ASN A 326 -19.58 -13.75 -4.10
C ASN A 326 -18.97 -12.41 -4.55
N LEU A 327 -19.06 -12.11 -5.85
CA LEU A 327 -18.59 -10.84 -6.41
C LEU A 327 -19.43 -9.67 -5.90
N THR A 328 -20.75 -9.84 -5.78
CA THR A 328 -21.62 -8.81 -5.19
C THR A 328 -21.25 -8.54 -3.74
N LYS A 329 -21.10 -9.57 -2.89
CA LYS A 329 -20.67 -9.40 -1.50
C LYS A 329 -19.33 -8.67 -1.37
N ARG A 330 -18.41 -8.89 -2.30
CA ARG A 330 -17.08 -8.23 -2.31
C ARG A 330 -17.14 -6.77 -2.76
N THR A 331 -18.04 -6.43 -3.68
CA THR A 331 -18.01 -5.15 -4.41
C THR A 331 -19.14 -4.19 -4.07
N ASP A 332 -20.19 -4.68 -3.42
CA ASP A 332 -21.33 -3.85 -3.06
C ASP A 332 -20.94 -2.71 -2.12
N GLY A 333 -21.49 -1.53 -2.38
CA GLY A 333 -21.15 -0.30 -1.65
C GLY A 333 -19.79 0.32 -1.97
N TRP A 334 -18.99 -0.25 -2.88
CA TRP A 334 -17.64 0.24 -3.21
C TRP A 334 -17.53 0.87 -4.59
N ALA A 335 -16.60 1.81 -4.72
CA ALA A 335 -16.20 2.42 -5.98
C ALA A 335 -14.68 2.37 -6.12
N TYR A 336 -14.19 2.01 -7.31
CA TYR A 336 -12.80 1.66 -7.57
C TYR A 336 -12.16 2.64 -8.55
N LEU A 337 -10.98 3.14 -8.20
CA LEU A 337 -10.13 3.86 -9.13
C LEU A 337 -9.33 2.84 -9.94
N LEU A 338 -9.66 2.71 -11.21
CA LEU A 338 -8.99 1.75 -12.09
C LEU A 338 -7.68 2.32 -12.66
N PRO A 339 -6.73 1.45 -13.07
CA PRO A 339 -5.66 1.86 -13.97
C PRO A 339 -6.20 2.53 -15.22
N ALA A 340 -5.55 3.60 -15.69
CA ALA A 340 -6.02 4.42 -16.82
C ALA A 340 -6.32 3.59 -18.08
N VAL A 341 -5.43 2.64 -18.41
CA VAL A 341 -5.60 1.73 -19.56
C VAL A 341 -6.88 0.88 -19.45
N ARG A 342 -7.30 0.47 -18.23
CA ARG A 342 -8.56 -0.26 -18.06
C ARG A 342 -9.77 0.66 -18.23
N MET A 343 -9.70 1.88 -17.69
CA MET A 343 -10.76 2.87 -17.87
C MET A 343 -10.96 3.22 -19.35
N GLU A 344 -9.87 3.39 -20.09
CA GLU A 344 -9.89 3.65 -21.53
C GLU A 344 -10.54 2.50 -22.31
N ARG A 345 -10.19 1.25 -22.01
CA ARG A 345 -10.78 0.07 -22.66
C ARG A 345 -12.28 -0.10 -22.39
N LEU A 346 -12.75 0.35 -21.23
CA LEU A 346 -14.17 0.31 -20.89
C LEU A 346 -15.00 1.41 -21.59
N ARG A 347 -14.34 2.34 -22.28
CA ARG A 347 -14.95 3.54 -22.87
C ARG A 347 -14.54 3.74 -24.33
N GLN A 348 -14.06 2.67 -24.97
CA GLN A 348 -13.80 2.71 -26.40
C GLN A 348 -15.09 3.04 -27.16
N THR A 349 -14.95 3.84 -28.19
CA THR A 349 -16.01 4.26 -29.11
C THR A 349 -15.65 3.78 -30.51
N PRO A 350 -16.61 3.71 -31.46
CA PRO A 350 -16.28 3.37 -32.84
C PRO A 350 -15.17 4.26 -33.43
N ALA A 351 -15.17 5.55 -33.09
CA ALA A 351 -14.16 6.50 -33.54
C ALA A 351 -12.77 6.28 -32.92
N SER A 352 -12.67 5.80 -31.67
CA SER A 352 -11.37 5.60 -31.01
C SER A 352 -10.64 4.33 -31.46
N VAL A 353 -11.37 3.36 -32.01
CA VAL A 353 -10.80 2.07 -32.43
C VAL A 353 -10.44 2.00 -33.91
N ALA A 354 -11.01 2.87 -34.74
CA ALA A 354 -10.74 2.93 -36.18
C ALA A 354 -9.51 3.81 -36.49
N MET A 355 -8.69 3.41 -37.46
CA MET A 355 -7.65 4.29 -37.98
C MET A 355 -8.28 5.52 -38.63
N PRO A 356 -7.67 6.72 -38.50
CA PRO A 356 -8.12 7.89 -39.22
C PRO A 356 -8.04 7.63 -40.72
N ALA A 357 -9.06 8.06 -41.47
CA ALA A 357 -9.04 7.99 -42.93
C ALA A 357 -7.77 8.68 -43.45
N LYS A 358 -7.03 8.02 -44.34
CA LYS A 358 -5.88 8.66 -45.00
C LYS A 358 -6.39 9.88 -45.75
N SER A 359 -5.95 11.07 -45.38
CA SER A 359 -6.14 12.28 -46.17
C SER A 359 -5.53 12.02 -47.55
N GLY A 360 -6.36 12.00 -48.58
CA GLY A 360 -5.95 11.81 -49.98
C GLY A 360 -5.23 13.02 -50.54
#